data_AF-A0A0E3M6M6-F1
#
_entry.id   AF-A0A0E3M6M6-F1
#
_cell.length_a   1.000
_cell.length_b   1.000
_cell.length_c   1.000
_cell.angle_alpha   90.00
_cell.angle_beta   90.00
_cell.angle_gamma   90.00
#
_symmetry.space_group_name_H-M   'P 1'
#
loop_
_entity.id
_entity.type
_entity.pdbx_description
1 polymer ?
#
loop_
_entity_poly.entity_id
_entity_poly.type
_entity_poly.pdbx_seq_one_letter_code
_entity_poly.pdbx_strand_id
1 'polypeptide(L)'
;MRKYKQITKKQLILSIITCSIFILVYWISFYELDTLCKFGRVNNNISVLLLCIIFFLAWFIIIVIRIVKNPAITSEHSEYKHSLYSRYKTIWTCVVAIIIVFITSFYGIKIYHSAMNYNGKLSWVLSDLKNKRTIKLEHNNIYENGIEGIFTDINKKIHMPKKLYVANNFSLNFDSSGKITAFDTYLYGKNTKGEIESYLISYDNKKSKNIIVYLKGYVSANYNDDKLLEPLIKTMKVIPLKKTVMNWTEEQYGILYSGKRSFGYNTNGIVYIDSKGNINSNINASSEIIGYTVSVFVPGKESKYTPVRYNLIDR
;
A
#
# COMPACT_ATOMS: atom_id res chain seq x y z
N MET A 1 -42.24 38.77 38.70
CA MET A 1 -40.78 39.01 38.50
C MET A 1 -39.84 37.84 38.88
N ARG A 2 -40.04 37.11 40.01
CA ARG A 2 -39.18 35.97 40.43
C ARG A 2 -39.23 34.75 39.48
N LYS A 3 -40.43 34.36 39.01
CA LYS A 3 -40.65 33.20 38.10
C LYS A 3 -39.88 33.32 36.77
N TYR A 4 -39.95 34.49 36.13
CA TYR A 4 -39.22 34.79 34.88
C TYR A 4 -37.69 34.81 35.06
N LYS A 5 -37.19 35.26 36.23
CA LYS A 5 -35.77 35.24 36.60
C LYS A 5 -35.23 33.81 36.80
N GLN A 6 -36.07 32.88 37.26
CA GLN A 6 -35.72 31.46 37.37
C GLN A 6 -35.65 30.77 36.01
N ILE A 7 -36.59 31.08 35.10
CA ILE A 7 -36.66 30.47 33.76
C ILE A 7 -35.42 30.82 32.93
N THR A 8 -34.99 32.09 32.91
CA THR A 8 -33.78 32.53 32.19
C THR A 8 -32.50 31.93 32.77
N LYS A 9 -32.37 31.86 34.10
CA LYS A 9 -31.22 31.17 34.74
C LYS A 9 -31.16 29.69 34.39
N LYS A 10 -32.29 28.98 34.43
CA LYS A 10 -32.38 27.55 34.10
C LYS A 10 -31.98 27.28 32.64
N GLN A 11 -32.42 28.13 31.71
CA GLN A 11 -32.04 28.04 30.29
C GLN A 11 -30.54 28.31 30.07
N LEU A 12 -29.95 29.26 30.80
CA LEU A 12 -28.51 29.54 30.72
C LEU A 12 -27.69 28.35 31.21
N ILE A 13 -28.07 27.76 32.35
CA ILE A 13 -27.42 26.57 32.92
C ILE A 13 -27.52 25.38 31.96
N LEU A 14 -28.68 25.14 31.36
CA LEU A 14 -28.86 24.07 30.37
C LEU A 14 -27.98 24.28 29.14
N SER A 15 -27.87 25.53 28.65
CA SER A 15 -26.97 25.87 27.55
C SER A 15 -25.50 25.65 27.89
N ILE A 16 -25.08 25.98 29.13
CA ILE A 16 -23.72 25.73 29.60
C ILE A 16 -23.43 24.22 29.59
N ILE A 17 -24.28 23.43 30.24
CA ILE A 17 -24.11 21.97 30.35
C ILE A 17 -24.00 21.32 28.98
N THR A 18 -24.90 21.69 28.06
CA THR A 18 -24.92 21.10 26.72
C THR A 18 -23.68 21.48 25.89
N CYS A 19 -23.23 22.74 25.95
CA CYS A 19 -21.97 23.15 25.33
C CYS A 19 -20.75 22.44 25.96
N SER A 20 -20.74 22.24 27.27
CA SER A 20 -19.67 21.52 27.98
C SER A 20 -19.60 20.05 27.56
N ILE A 21 -20.75 19.36 27.44
CA ILE A 21 -20.81 17.98 26.94
C ILE A 21 -20.30 17.94 25.49
N PHE A 22 -20.73 18.88 24.64
CA PHE A 22 -20.28 18.95 23.26
C PHE A 22 -18.75 19.12 23.16
N ILE A 23 -18.16 20.05 23.92
CA ILE A 23 -16.70 20.24 23.97
C ILE A 23 -16.00 18.96 24.43
N LEU A 24 -16.53 18.29 25.45
CA LEU A 24 -15.93 17.05 25.98
C LEU A 24 -15.92 15.95 24.90
N VAL A 25 -17.04 15.74 24.20
CA VAL A 25 -17.11 14.77 23.09
C VAL A 25 -16.20 15.19 21.93
N TYR A 26 -16.12 16.49 21.63
CA TYR A 26 -15.20 17.04 20.62
C TYR A 26 -13.74 16.78 20.96
N TRP A 27 -13.35 17.02 22.20
CA TRP A 27 -12.00 16.73 22.67
C TRP A 27 -11.69 15.23 22.58
N ILE A 28 -12.57 14.37 23.10
CA ILE A 28 -12.39 12.91 23.02
C ILE A 28 -12.25 12.47 21.56
N SER A 29 -13.06 13.01 20.65
CA SER A 29 -12.99 12.69 19.22
C SER A 29 -11.63 13.07 18.63
N PHE A 30 -11.10 14.26 18.89
CA PHE A 30 -9.78 14.67 18.39
C PHE A 30 -8.63 13.88 19.02
N TYR A 31 -8.74 13.51 20.30
CA TYR A 31 -7.77 12.67 20.97
C TYR A 31 -7.71 11.25 20.38
N GLU A 32 -8.88 10.62 20.17
CA GLU A 32 -8.94 9.30 19.55
C GLU A 32 -8.52 9.34 18.08
N LEU A 33 -8.78 10.44 17.37
CA LEU A 33 -8.30 10.64 16.01
C LEU A 33 -6.77 10.75 15.95
N ASP A 34 -6.16 11.59 16.80
CA ASP A 34 -4.70 11.72 16.89
C ASP A 34 -4.02 10.38 17.23
N THR A 35 -4.52 9.68 18.24
CA THR A 35 -3.96 8.38 18.62
C THR A 35 -4.16 7.31 17.54
N LEU A 36 -5.25 7.36 16.77
CA LEU A 36 -5.45 6.51 15.59
C LEU A 36 -4.44 6.85 14.49
N CYS A 37 -4.24 8.13 14.17
CA CYS A 37 -3.29 8.58 13.16
C CYS A 37 -1.85 8.25 13.53
N LYS A 38 -1.49 8.40 14.81
CA LYS A 38 -0.14 8.15 15.31
C LYS A 38 0.17 6.66 15.43
N PHE A 39 -0.69 5.90 16.11
CA PHE A 39 -0.40 4.50 16.49
C PHE A 39 -1.15 3.45 15.67
N GLY A 40 -2.24 3.80 14.98
CA GLY A 40 -3.05 2.83 14.25
C GLY A 40 -3.87 1.91 15.16
N ARG A 41 -4.31 2.38 16.32
CA ARG A 41 -5.10 1.60 17.29
C ARG A 41 -6.56 1.42 16.82
N VAL A 42 -6.75 0.65 15.75
CA VAL A 42 -8.02 0.52 15.01
C VAL A 42 -9.19 0.06 15.89
N ASN A 43 -9.06 -1.03 16.66
CA ASN A 43 -10.21 -1.68 17.31
C ASN A 43 -10.96 -0.78 18.30
N ASN A 44 -10.25 -0.05 19.17
CA ASN A 44 -10.89 0.79 20.18
C ASN A 44 -11.22 2.18 19.64
N ASN A 45 -10.30 2.81 18.91
CA ASN A 45 -10.47 4.19 18.48
C ASN A 45 -11.60 4.34 17.46
N ILE A 46 -11.72 3.41 16.52
CA ILE A 46 -12.77 3.50 15.48
C ILE A 46 -14.14 3.39 16.12
N SER A 47 -14.32 2.49 17.09
CA SER A 47 -15.59 2.33 17.80
C SER A 47 -15.99 3.61 18.56
N VAL A 48 -15.03 4.23 19.25
CA VAL A 48 -15.27 5.50 19.97
C VAL A 48 -15.52 6.66 19.00
N LEU A 49 -14.73 6.76 17.93
CA LEU A 49 -14.91 7.78 16.89
C LEU A 49 -16.29 7.65 16.21
N LEU A 50 -16.74 6.43 15.95
CA LEU A 50 -18.05 6.18 15.36
C LEU A 50 -19.18 6.64 16.30
N LEU A 51 -19.05 6.41 17.61
CA LEU A 51 -19.98 6.93 18.61
C LEU A 51 -19.96 8.47 18.66
N CYS A 52 -18.79 9.10 18.58
CA CYS A 52 -18.67 10.56 18.48
C CYS A 52 -19.35 11.11 17.21
N ILE A 53 -19.17 10.45 16.05
CA ILE A 53 -19.81 10.84 14.79
C ILE A 53 -21.34 10.78 14.90
N ILE A 54 -21.89 9.70 15.48
CA ILE A 54 -23.33 9.57 15.71
C ILE A 54 -23.84 10.69 16.62
N PHE A 55 -23.10 11.02 17.69
CA PHE A 55 -23.43 12.13 18.57
C PHE A 55 -23.47 13.48 17.81
N PHE A 56 -22.46 13.77 16.97
CA PHE A 56 -22.44 15.01 16.18
C PHE A 56 -23.57 15.07 15.16
N LEU A 57 -23.92 13.96 14.51
CA LEU A 57 -25.05 13.87 13.59
C LEU A 57 -26.38 14.13 14.31
N ALA A 58 -26.62 13.49 15.45
CA ALA A 58 -27.82 13.73 16.25
C ALA A 58 -27.92 15.19 16.71
N TRP A 59 -26.79 15.76 17.17
CA TRP A 59 -26.70 17.16 17.58
C TRP A 59 -27.00 18.11 16.42
N PHE A 60 -26.46 17.84 15.23
CA PHE A 60 -26.72 18.62 14.02
C PHE A 60 -28.20 18.59 13.63
N ILE A 61 -28.85 17.41 13.65
CA ILE A 61 -30.29 17.26 13.37
C ILE A 61 -31.12 18.08 14.36
N ILE A 62 -30.81 18.04 15.66
CA ILE A 62 -31.51 18.81 16.69
C ILE A 62 -31.41 20.32 16.42
N ILE A 63 -30.22 20.80 16.03
CA ILE A 63 -30.01 22.22 15.69
C ILE A 63 -30.88 22.61 14.48
N VAL A 64 -30.88 21.81 13.42
CA VAL A 64 -31.67 22.08 12.21
C VAL A 64 -33.16 22.17 12.54
N ILE A 65 -33.70 21.21 13.30
CA ILE A 65 -35.12 21.23 13.72
C ILE A 65 -35.44 22.48 14.53
N ARG A 66 -34.53 22.89 15.43
CA ARG A 66 -34.73 24.06 16.29
C ARG A 66 -34.73 25.38 15.51
N ILE A 67 -33.91 25.49 14.47
CA ILE A 67 -33.86 26.66 13.59
C ILE A 67 -35.17 26.77 12.80
N VAL A 68 -35.69 25.66 12.27
CA VAL A 68 -36.92 25.64 11.46
C VAL A 68 -38.17 25.97 12.29
N LYS A 69 -38.21 25.62 13.59
CA LYS A 69 -39.41 25.73 14.43
C LYS A 69 -39.61 27.06 15.18
N ASN A 70 -38.74 28.06 15.03
CA ASN A 70 -38.73 29.21 15.94
C ASN A 70 -39.10 30.54 15.23
N PRO A 71 -40.41 30.88 15.07
CA PRO A 71 -40.84 32.22 14.66
C PRO A 71 -40.72 33.20 15.85
N ALA A 72 -40.14 34.37 15.60
CA ALA A 72 -39.80 35.37 16.63
C ALA A 72 -41.04 36.00 17.28
N ILE A 73 -41.07 36.08 18.62
CA ILE A 73 -42.03 36.88 19.39
C ILE A 73 -41.22 37.76 20.35
N THR A 74 -41.32 39.08 20.18
CA THR A 74 -40.64 40.09 21.02
C THR A 74 -41.68 40.83 21.85
N SER A 75 -41.44 41.00 23.16
CA SER A 75 -42.18 41.95 24.00
C SER A 75 -41.24 42.73 24.92
N GLU A 76 -41.47 44.04 24.97
CA GLU A 76 -40.49 45.11 25.23
C GLU A 76 -40.12 45.36 26.70
N HIS A 77 -40.83 44.81 27.71
CA HIS A 77 -40.54 45.14 29.12
C HIS A 77 -39.43 44.30 29.81
N SER A 78 -38.65 43.55 29.04
CA SER A 78 -37.60 42.64 29.55
C SER A 78 -36.16 43.10 29.30
N GLU A 79 -35.95 44.27 28.68
CA GLU A 79 -34.70 44.72 28.05
C GLU A 79 -33.43 44.65 28.93
N TYR A 80 -33.44 45.16 30.17
CA TYR A 80 -32.20 45.19 30.98
C TYR A 80 -31.73 43.80 31.45
N LYS A 81 -32.68 42.90 31.74
CA LYS A 81 -32.38 41.53 32.20
C LYS A 81 -32.11 40.59 31.03
N HIS A 82 -32.78 40.83 29.90
CA HIS A 82 -32.56 40.14 28.64
C HIS A 82 -31.20 40.53 28.04
N SER A 83 -30.77 41.80 28.14
CA SER A 83 -29.46 42.26 27.66
C SER A 83 -28.30 41.69 28.47
N LEU A 84 -28.42 41.57 29.81
CA LEU A 84 -27.42 40.88 30.65
C LEU A 84 -27.38 39.38 30.35
N TYR A 85 -28.53 38.70 30.26
CA TYR A 85 -28.61 37.29 29.87
C TYR A 85 -27.98 37.04 28.48
N SER A 86 -28.27 37.91 27.52
CA SER A 86 -27.70 37.90 26.18
C SER A 86 -26.19 38.09 26.21
N ARG A 87 -25.67 39.04 27.00
CA ARG A 87 -24.23 39.27 27.15
C ARG A 87 -23.50 38.06 27.73
N TYR A 88 -23.99 37.48 28.84
CA TYR A 88 -23.39 36.28 29.42
C TYR A 88 -23.42 35.08 28.47
N LYS A 89 -24.52 34.91 27.72
CA LYS A 89 -24.64 33.86 26.70
C LYS A 89 -23.63 34.08 25.56
N THR A 90 -23.51 35.30 25.04
CA THR A 90 -22.54 35.65 23.99
C THR A 90 -21.10 35.43 24.45
N ILE A 91 -20.74 35.89 25.65
CA ILE A 91 -19.41 35.67 26.23
C ILE A 91 -19.12 34.17 26.34
N TRP A 92 -20.06 33.39 26.85
CA TRP A 92 -19.91 31.93 26.95
C TRP A 92 -19.72 31.27 25.57
N THR A 93 -20.49 31.69 24.56
CA THR A 93 -20.33 31.18 23.19
C THR A 93 -18.95 31.53 22.62
N CYS A 94 -18.43 32.74 22.88
CA CYS A 94 -17.05 33.09 22.49
C CYS A 94 -16.01 32.20 23.18
N VAL A 95 -16.17 31.94 24.48
CA VAL A 95 -15.27 31.03 25.23
C VAL A 95 -15.29 29.63 24.64
N VAL A 96 -16.47 29.08 24.35
CA VAL A 96 -16.64 27.76 23.70
C VAL A 96 -15.93 27.73 22.34
N ALA A 97 -16.09 28.78 21.52
CA ALA A 97 -15.45 28.87 20.22
C ALA A 97 -13.92 28.89 20.33
N ILE A 98 -13.36 29.65 21.29
CA ILE A 98 -11.92 29.70 21.55
C ILE A 98 -11.39 28.32 21.96
N ILE A 99 -12.10 27.60 22.84
CA ILE A 99 -11.72 26.25 23.27
C ILE A 99 -11.70 25.29 22.08
N ILE A 100 -12.73 25.32 21.22
CA ILE A 100 -12.78 24.49 20.02
C ILE A 100 -11.61 24.80 19.08
N VAL A 101 -11.31 26.08 18.85
CA VAL A 101 -10.16 26.50 18.03
C VAL A 101 -8.85 25.98 18.62
N PHE A 102 -8.66 26.07 19.93
CA PHE A 102 -7.47 25.57 20.61
C PHE A 102 -7.31 24.05 20.47
N ILE A 103 -8.36 23.28 20.75
CA ILE A 103 -8.35 21.81 20.59
C ILE A 103 -8.01 21.44 19.14
N THR A 104 -8.67 22.09 18.18
CA THR A 104 -8.49 21.81 16.74
C THR A 104 -7.07 22.12 16.31
N SER A 105 -6.51 23.25 16.74
CA SER A 105 -5.13 23.65 16.43
C SER A 105 -4.12 22.66 17.03
N PHE A 106 -4.27 22.34 18.32
CA PHE A 106 -3.36 21.45 19.03
C PHE A 106 -3.31 20.04 18.42
N TYR A 107 -4.47 19.40 18.21
CA TYR A 107 -4.53 18.06 17.63
C TYR A 107 -4.30 18.08 16.11
N GLY A 108 -4.68 19.15 15.42
CA GLY A 108 -4.41 19.33 13.99
C GLY A 108 -2.91 19.28 13.68
N ILE A 109 -2.08 19.96 14.49
CA ILE A 109 -0.61 19.91 14.36
C ILE A 109 -0.08 18.49 14.55
N LYS A 110 -0.60 17.74 15.54
CA LYS A 110 -0.16 16.35 15.80
C LYS A 110 -0.56 15.38 14.69
N ILE A 111 -1.76 15.53 14.15
CA ILE A 111 -2.24 14.71 13.03
C ILE A 111 -1.41 15.02 11.78
N TYR A 112 -1.14 16.30 11.51
CA TYR A 112 -0.27 16.73 10.42
C TYR A 112 1.12 16.11 10.55
N HIS A 113 1.74 16.19 11.73
CA HIS A 113 3.02 15.54 11.99
C HIS A 113 2.96 14.03 11.76
N SER A 114 1.89 13.35 12.18
CA SER A 114 1.68 11.91 11.97
C SER A 114 1.45 11.53 10.49
N ALA A 115 1.02 12.49 9.66
CA ALA A 115 0.87 12.32 8.22
C ALA A 115 2.20 12.49 7.45
N MET A 116 3.15 13.23 8.01
CA MET A 116 4.49 13.36 7.42
C MET A 116 5.21 12.00 7.38
N ASN A 117 6.08 11.82 6.39
CA ASN A 117 6.77 10.55 6.15
C ASN A 117 7.43 10.00 7.42
N TYR A 118 7.21 8.72 7.70
CA TYR A 118 7.80 7.96 8.81
C TYR A 118 7.40 8.37 10.24
N ASN A 119 6.47 9.33 10.41
CA ASN A 119 6.13 9.88 11.72
C ASN A 119 4.88 9.28 12.39
N GLY A 120 4.19 8.35 11.73
CA GLY A 120 2.99 7.71 12.30
C GLY A 120 2.33 6.72 11.35
N LYS A 121 1.33 5.99 11.84
CA LYS A 121 0.58 5.01 11.02
C LYS A 121 -0.12 5.66 9.84
N LEU A 122 -0.61 6.89 10.00
CA LEU A 122 -1.27 7.64 8.93
C LEU A 122 -0.34 7.84 7.72
N SER A 123 0.94 8.16 7.94
CA SER A 123 1.92 8.28 6.85
C SER A 123 2.04 7.00 6.01
N TRP A 124 2.00 5.83 6.66
CA TRP A 124 2.00 4.54 5.98
C TRP A 124 0.71 4.29 5.19
N VAL A 125 -0.45 4.64 5.75
CA VAL A 125 -1.74 4.52 5.05
C VAL A 125 -1.78 5.42 3.81
N LEU A 126 -1.30 6.66 3.93
CA LEU A 126 -1.21 7.60 2.82
C LEU A 126 -0.21 7.13 1.75
N SER A 127 0.93 6.60 2.18
CA SER A 127 1.94 6.03 1.26
C SER A 127 1.39 4.81 0.51
N ASP A 128 0.75 3.87 1.21
CA ASP A 128 0.09 2.71 0.60
C ASP A 128 -0.99 3.18 -0.38
N LEU A 129 -1.84 4.13 0.00
CA LEU A 129 -2.88 4.65 -0.88
C LEU A 129 -2.31 5.28 -2.16
N LYS A 130 -1.22 6.03 -2.04
CA LYS A 130 -0.58 6.70 -3.18
C LYS A 130 0.15 5.70 -4.09
N ASN A 131 0.93 4.79 -3.49
CA ASN A 131 1.98 4.05 -4.18
C ASN A 131 1.71 2.54 -4.33
N LYS A 132 0.76 1.95 -3.59
CA LYS A 132 0.46 0.53 -3.67
C LYS A 132 -0.65 0.25 -4.67
N ARG A 133 -0.50 -0.81 -5.45
CA ARG A 133 -1.51 -1.30 -6.39
C ARG A 133 -1.70 -2.79 -6.18
N THR A 134 -2.95 -3.23 -6.23
CA THR A 134 -3.36 -4.62 -6.06
C THR A 134 -3.99 -5.13 -7.35
N ILE A 135 -3.43 -6.20 -7.91
CA ILE A 135 -3.81 -6.76 -9.21
C ILE A 135 -4.13 -8.25 -9.02
N LYS A 136 -5.23 -8.73 -9.61
CA LYS A 136 -5.56 -10.16 -9.59
C LYS A 136 -4.62 -10.91 -10.53
N LEU A 137 -4.06 -12.03 -10.07
CA LEU A 137 -3.29 -12.94 -10.92
C LEU A 137 -4.27 -13.86 -11.65
N GLU A 138 -4.51 -13.61 -12.94
CA GLU A 138 -5.37 -14.43 -13.80
C GLU A 138 -4.56 -15.53 -14.47
N HIS A 139 -3.38 -15.16 -14.97
CA HIS A 139 -2.42 -16.08 -15.58
C HIS A 139 -1.52 -16.70 -14.52
N ASN A 140 -2.09 -17.62 -13.74
CA ASN A 140 -1.43 -18.21 -12.57
C ASN A 140 -0.68 -19.52 -12.86
N ASN A 141 -0.64 -20.00 -14.10
CA ASN A 141 0.06 -21.24 -14.47
C ASN A 141 1.23 -20.95 -15.41
N ILE A 142 2.44 -21.29 -14.99
CA ILE A 142 3.67 -21.02 -15.73
C ILE A 142 3.82 -21.89 -16.99
N TYR A 143 3.23 -23.09 -17.01
CA TYR A 143 3.30 -23.96 -18.19
C TYR A 143 2.35 -23.53 -19.30
N GLU A 144 1.21 -22.94 -18.94
CA GLU A 144 0.19 -22.51 -19.89
C GLU A 144 0.41 -21.07 -20.35
N ASN A 145 0.75 -20.17 -19.42
CA ASN A 145 0.78 -18.73 -19.67
C ASN A 145 2.20 -18.15 -19.73
N GLY A 146 3.21 -18.93 -19.32
CA GLY A 146 4.58 -18.44 -19.16
C GLY A 146 4.69 -17.30 -18.12
N ILE A 147 5.89 -16.75 -17.96
CA ILE A 147 6.08 -15.56 -17.11
C ILE A 147 5.46 -14.30 -17.73
N GLU A 148 5.24 -14.27 -19.04
CA GLU A 148 4.61 -13.14 -19.74
C GLU A 148 3.19 -12.88 -19.24
N GLY A 149 2.45 -13.92 -18.84
CA GLY A 149 1.14 -13.79 -18.22
C GLY A 149 1.12 -12.90 -16.99
N ILE A 150 2.16 -12.98 -16.15
CA ILE A 150 2.32 -12.14 -14.95
C ILE A 150 2.41 -10.66 -15.35
N PHE A 151 3.27 -10.34 -16.30
CA PHE A 151 3.46 -8.97 -16.78
C PHE A 151 2.24 -8.44 -17.53
N THR A 152 1.53 -9.31 -18.25
CA THR A 152 0.26 -8.99 -18.90
C THR A 152 -0.78 -8.56 -17.88
N ASP A 153 -0.93 -9.31 -16.78
CA ASP A 153 -1.88 -8.97 -15.72
C ASP A 153 -1.53 -7.66 -15.02
N ILE A 154 -0.25 -7.44 -14.70
CA ILE A 154 0.22 -6.18 -14.09
C ILE A 154 -0.05 -5.00 -15.03
N ASN A 155 0.23 -5.16 -16.33
CA ASN A 155 0.07 -4.12 -17.34
C ASN A 155 -1.39 -3.68 -17.55
N LYS A 156 -2.39 -4.48 -17.16
CA LYS A 156 -3.81 -4.07 -17.16
C LYS A 156 -4.09 -2.87 -16.27
N LYS A 157 -3.32 -2.67 -15.19
CA LYS A 157 -3.50 -1.55 -14.24
C LYS A 157 -2.33 -0.58 -14.19
N ILE A 158 -1.13 -1.01 -14.60
CA ILE A 158 0.11 -0.23 -14.48
C ILE A 158 0.81 -0.28 -15.82
N HIS A 159 0.87 0.85 -16.54
CA HIS A 159 1.58 0.91 -17.82
C HIS A 159 3.09 0.93 -17.59
N MET A 160 3.71 -0.26 -17.53
CA MET A 160 5.16 -0.36 -17.36
C MET A 160 5.90 -0.01 -18.67
N PRO A 161 7.10 0.62 -18.59
CA PRO A 161 7.99 0.79 -19.72
C PRO A 161 8.30 -0.51 -20.45
N LYS A 162 8.54 -0.43 -21.76
CA LYS A 162 8.95 -1.60 -22.56
C LYS A 162 10.33 -2.13 -22.15
N LYS A 163 11.28 -1.24 -21.83
CA LYS A 163 12.64 -1.60 -21.40
C LYS A 163 12.72 -1.53 -19.87
N LEU A 164 12.81 -2.70 -19.25
CA LEU A 164 12.90 -2.85 -17.79
C LEU A 164 14.21 -3.51 -17.39
N TYR A 165 14.66 -3.17 -16.19
CA TYR A 165 15.87 -3.65 -15.56
C TYR A 165 15.52 -4.22 -14.18
N VAL A 166 16.19 -5.30 -13.81
CA VAL A 166 16.07 -5.95 -12.51
C VAL A 166 17.06 -5.30 -11.54
N ALA A 167 16.56 -4.73 -10.44
CA ALA A 167 17.41 -4.12 -9.43
C ALA A 167 18.26 -5.17 -8.70
N ASN A 168 17.61 -6.25 -8.23
CA ASN A 168 18.28 -7.34 -7.53
C ASN A 168 18.14 -8.64 -8.33
N ASN A 169 16.98 -9.26 -8.26
CA ASN A 169 16.63 -10.49 -8.94
C ASN A 169 15.11 -10.56 -9.24
N PHE A 170 14.75 -11.53 -10.07
CA PHE A 170 13.41 -12.06 -10.21
C PHE A 170 13.45 -13.47 -9.63
N SER A 171 12.55 -13.75 -8.70
CA SER A 171 12.42 -15.01 -7.99
C SER A 171 10.97 -15.45 -8.08
N LEU A 172 10.74 -16.70 -8.48
CA LEU A 172 9.40 -17.27 -8.63
C LEU A 172 9.39 -18.72 -8.17
N ASN A 173 8.40 -19.08 -7.37
CA ASN A 173 8.12 -20.45 -6.95
C ASN A 173 6.80 -20.93 -7.56
N PHE A 174 6.77 -22.21 -7.93
CA PHE A 174 5.60 -22.87 -8.51
C PHE A 174 5.55 -24.34 -8.08
N ASP A 175 4.35 -24.92 -8.14
CA ASP A 175 4.14 -26.32 -7.83
C ASP A 175 4.33 -27.24 -9.06
N SER A 176 4.25 -28.55 -8.84
CA SER A 176 4.38 -29.55 -9.91
C SER A 176 3.36 -29.42 -11.04
N SER A 177 2.20 -28.81 -10.79
CA SER A 177 1.18 -28.53 -11.81
C SER A 177 1.48 -27.28 -12.64
N GLY A 178 2.51 -26.52 -12.27
CA GLY A 178 2.88 -25.25 -12.91
C GLY A 178 2.21 -24.04 -12.26
N LYS A 179 1.40 -24.23 -11.23
CA LYS A 179 0.70 -23.13 -10.57
C LYS A 179 1.69 -22.32 -9.74
N ILE A 180 1.70 -21.02 -9.99
CA ILE A 180 2.55 -20.05 -9.31
C ILE A 180 2.12 -19.94 -7.85
N THR A 181 3.05 -20.18 -6.93
CA THR A 181 2.81 -20.12 -5.48
C THR A 181 3.28 -18.80 -4.88
N ALA A 182 4.43 -18.30 -5.31
CA ALA A 182 4.96 -17.00 -4.91
C ALA A 182 5.88 -16.43 -5.99
N PHE A 183 6.02 -15.12 -6.05
CA PHE A 183 7.12 -14.48 -6.77
C PHE A 183 7.43 -13.12 -6.18
N ASP A 184 8.67 -12.69 -6.36
CA ASP A 184 9.16 -11.39 -5.94
C ASP A 184 10.16 -10.85 -6.97
N THR A 185 10.06 -9.56 -7.26
CA THR A 185 11.04 -8.87 -8.08
C THR A 185 11.00 -7.37 -7.82
N TYR A 186 12.14 -6.71 -8.03
CA TYR A 186 12.21 -5.27 -8.03
C TYR A 186 12.70 -4.78 -9.39
N LEU A 187 11.84 -4.08 -10.12
CA LEU A 187 12.08 -3.62 -11.48
C LEU A 187 12.15 -2.11 -11.56
N TYR A 188 12.88 -1.60 -12.55
CA TYR A 188 12.90 -0.19 -12.88
C TYR A 188 13.08 0.06 -14.38
N GLY A 189 12.64 1.23 -14.85
CA GLY A 189 12.73 1.63 -16.23
C GLY A 189 12.57 3.14 -16.39
N LYS A 190 12.61 3.62 -17.64
CA LYS A 190 12.29 5.02 -17.97
C LYS A 190 10.90 5.10 -18.60
N ASN A 191 10.08 6.01 -18.10
CA ASN A 191 8.79 6.29 -18.74
C ASN A 191 8.98 7.05 -20.06
N THR A 192 7.87 7.37 -20.74
CA THR A 192 7.88 8.10 -22.01
C THR A 192 8.49 9.50 -21.93
N LYS A 193 8.61 10.07 -20.73
CA LYS A 193 9.25 11.37 -20.46
C LYS A 193 10.73 11.24 -20.05
N GLY A 194 11.26 10.01 -19.98
CA GLY A 194 12.62 9.74 -19.51
C GLY A 194 12.79 9.71 -18.00
N GLU A 195 11.70 9.84 -17.22
CA GLU A 195 11.74 9.80 -15.76
C GLU A 195 11.85 8.35 -15.26
N ILE A 196 12.53 8.18 -14.13
CA ILE A 196 12.73 6.86 -13.53
C ILE A 196 11.45 6.39 -12.86
N GLU A 197 10.99 5.19 -13.23
CA GLU A 197 9.91 4.50 -12.54
C GLU A 197 10.40 3.17 -12.00
N SER A 198 9.90 2.80 -10.82
CA SER A 198 10.28 1.58 -10.11
C SER A 198 9.04 0.84 -9.60
N TYR A 199 9.15 -0.49 -9.58
CA TYR A 199 8.06 -1.42 -9.31
C TYR A 199 8.58 -2.56 -8.43
N LEU A 200 8.29 -2.50 -7.14
CA LEU A 200 8.51 -3.62 -6.23
C LEU A 200 7.28 -4.51 -6.27
N ILE A 201 7.42 -5.66 -6.91
CA ILE A 201 6.33 -6.57 -7.26
C ILE A 201 6.46 -7.82 -6.41
N SER A 202 5.35 -8.25 -5.81
CA SER A 202 5.31 -9.45 -4.99
C SER A 202 3.97 -10.15 -5.07
N TYR A 203 4.00 -11.46 -4.93
CA TYR A 203 2.82 -12.31 -4.82
C TYR A 203 3.16 -13.50 -3.93
N ASP A 204 2.21 -13.87 -3.08
CA ASP A 204 2.33 -15.02 -2.17
C ASP A 204 0.91 -15.55 -1.94
N ASN A 205 0.63 -16.74 -2.47
CA ASN A 205 -0.69 -17.35 -2.45
C ASN A 205 -1.19 -17.65 -1.02
N LYS A 206 -0.30 -17.76 -0.03
CA LYS A 206 -0.65 -17.96 1.38
C LYS A 206 -1.11 -16.65 2.03
N LYS A 207 -0.72 -15.50 1.48
CA LYS A 207 -1.05 -14.16 2.02
C LYS A 207 -2.21 -13.52 1.26
N SER A 208 -2.26 -13.66 -0.06
CA SER A 208 -3.21 -12.93 -0.91
C SER A 208 -3.41 -13.62 -2.27
N LYS A 209 -4.62 -13.52 -2.83
CA LYS A 209 -4.91 -13.93 -4.22
C LYS A 209 -4.44 -12.92 -5.27
N ASN A 210 -3.93 -11.77 -4.82
CA ASN A 210 -3.56 -10.64 -5.66
C ASN A 210 -2.06 -10.36 -5.58
N ILE A 211 -1.49 -9.97 -6.72
CA ILE A 211 -0.19 -9.33 -6.87
C ILE A 211 -0.22 -7.96 -6.20
N ILE A 212 0.82 -7.65 -5.43
CA ILE A 212 1.04 -6.36 -4.81
C ILE A 212 2.20 -5.68 -5.53
N VAL A 213 1.97 -4.47 -6.01
CA VAL A 213 2.98 -3.63 -6.66
C VAL A 213 3.13 -2.33 -5.89
N TYR A 214 4.32 -2.08 -5.36
CA TYR A 214 4.72 -0.79 -4.79
C TYR A 214 5.45 0.03 -5.84
N LEU A 215 4.92 1.22 -6.11
CA LEU A 215 5.44 2.18 -7.07
C LEU A 215 6.38 3.18 -6.39
N LYS A 216 7.26 3.80 -7.18
CA LYS A 216 8.09 4.95 -6.76
C LYS A 216 8.99 4.64 -5.54
N GLY A 217 9.45 3.40 -5.44
CA GLY A 217 10.51 3.03 -4.52
C GLY A 217 11.86 3.61 -4.94
N TYR A 218 12.76 3.77 -3.98
CA TYR A 218 14.14 4.17 -4.27
C TYR A 218 14.90 3.05 -4.98
N VAL A 219 15.59 3.37 -6.07
CA VAL A 219 16.43 2.42 -6.82
C VAL A 219 17.67 3.16 -7.33
N SER A 220 18.84 2.52 -7.19
CA SER A 220 20.07 3.01 -7.81
C SER A 220 20.07 2.61 -9.29
N ALA A 221 19.50 3.47 -10.13
CA ALA A 221 19.33 3.21 -11.55
C ALA A 221 20.61 3.53 -12.34
N ASN A 222 21.47 2.53 -12.50
CA ASN A 222 22.67 2.63 -13.36
C ASN A 222 22.40 2.26 -14.82
N TYR A 223 21.21 1.73 -15.13
CA TYR A 223 20.79 1.30 -16.47
C TYR A 223 21.80 0.33 -17.16
N ASN A 224 22.52 -0.45 -16.36
CA ASN A 224 23.44 -1.45 -16.89
C ASN A 224 22.63 -2.50 -17.67
N ASP A 225 22.97 -2.74 -18.94
CA ASP A 225 22.32 -3.75 -19.76
C ASP A 225 22.44 -5.15 -19.16
N ASP A 226 23.48 -5.42 -18.35
CA ASP A 226 23.59 -6.66 -17.56
C ASP A 226 22.37 -6.90 -16.65
N LYS A 227 21.56 -5.88 -16.36
CA LYS A 227 20.34 -5.99 -15.55
C LYS A 227 19.05 -6.08 -16.36
N LEU A 228 19.11 -6.18 -17.70
CA LEU A 228 17.91 -6.25 -18.53
C LEU A 228 16.95 -7.37 -18.12
N LEU A 229 15.65 -7.10 -18.13
CA LEU A 229 14.61 -8.10 -17.90
C LEU A 229 14.30 -8.93 -19.15
N GLU A 230 14.41 -8.35 -20.34
CA GLU A 230 14.04 -8.98 -21.61
C GLU A 230 14.67 -10.38 -21.83
N PRO A 231 15.95 -10.64 -21.48
CA PRO A 231 16.54 -11.97 -21.63
C PRO A 231 15.84 -13.04 -20.79
N LEU A 232 15.28 -12.70 -19.62
CA LEU A 232 14.46 -13.61 -18.83
C LEU A 232 13.20 -14.03 -19.62
N ILE A 233 12.51 -13.06 -20.22
CA ILE A 233 11.29 -13.29 -21.02
C ILE A 233 11.61 -14.20 -22.20
N LYS A 234 12.65 -13.86 -22.97
CA LYS A 234 13.12 -14.64 -24.13
C LYS A 234 13.45 -16.08 -23.74
N THR A 235 14.23 -16.27 -22.67
CA THR A 235 14.66 -17.59 -22.22
C THR A 235 13.47 -18.43 -21.75
N MET A 236 12.60 -17.85 -20.91
CA MET A 236 11.45 -18.58 -20.36
C MET A 236 10.44 -19.05 -21.42
N LYS A 237 10.42 -18.40 -22.59
CA LYS A 237 9.57 -18.77 -23.71
C LYS A 237 10.00 -20.07 -24.40
N VAL A 238 11.28 -20.41 -24.32
CA VAL A 238 11.87 -21.51 -25.10
C VAL A 238 12.43 -22.64 -24.25
N ILE A 239 12.69 -22.42 -22.96
CA ILE A 239 13.21 -23.50 -22.10
C ILE A 239 12.17 -24.62 -21.95
N PRO A 240 12.60 -25.89 -21.94
CA PRO A 240 11.71 -27.02 -21.74
C PRO A 240 11.34 -27.20 -20.25
N LEU A 241 10.82 -26.15 -19.59
CA LEU A 241 10.67 -26.05 -18.13
C LEU A 241 10.02 -27.28 -17.49
N LYS A 242 8.90 -27.75 -18.05
CA LYS A 242 8.18 -28.93 -17.54
C LYS A 242 9.05 -30.19 -17.56
N LYS A 243 9.82 -30.39 -18.65
CA LYS A 243 10.74 -31.53 -18.77
C LYS A 243 11.90 -31.41 -17.77
N THR A 244 12.39 -30.19 -17.54
CA THR A 244 13.47 -29.91 -16.59
C THR A 244 13.10 -30.37 -15.18
N VAL A 245 11.92 -29.96 -14.71
CA VAL A 245 11.49 -30.23 -13.34
C VAL A 245 11.02 -31.67 -13.13
N MET A 246 10.54 -32.35 -14.18
CA MET A 246 10.19 -33.77 -14.15
C MET A 246 11.37 -34.68 -13.76
N ASN A 247 12.61 -34.21 -13.91
CA ASN A 247 13.79 -34.95 -13.47
C ASN A 247 13.96 -34.99 -11.94
N TRP A 248 13.16 -34.23 -11.19
CA TRP A 248 13.20 -34.17 -9.74
C TRP A 248 11.89 -34.66 -9.12
N THR A 249 11.99 -35.55 -8.14
CA THR A 249 10.84 -36.12 -7.40
C THR A 249 10.41 -35.16 -6.27
N GLU A 250 10.02 -33.95 -6.62
CA GLU A 250 9.70 -32.87 -5.69
C GLU A 250 8.40 -32.16 -6.12
N GLU A 251 7.74 -31.48 -5.19
CA GLU A 251 6.44 -30.85 -5.45
C GLU A 251 6.51 -29.34 -5.66
N GLN A 252 7.68 -28.74 -5.40
CA GLN A 252 7.93 -27.31 -5.49
C GLN A 252 9.22 -27.03 -6.22
N TYR A 253 9.17 -26.04 -7.09
CA TYR A 253 10.27 -25.64 -7.95
C TYR A 253 10.40 -24.11 -7.96
N GLY A 254 11.61 -23.65 -8.27
CA GLY A 254 11.97 -22.24 -8.28
C GLY A 254 12.60 -21.82 -9.60
N ILE A 255 12.37 -20.56 -9.97
CA ILE A 255 13.04 -19.84 -11.06
C ILE A 255 13.74 -18.64 -10.45
N LEU A 256 15.02 -18.45 -10.78
CA LEU A 256 15.83 -17.31 -10.36
C LEU A 256 16.52 -16.68 -11.55
N TYR A 257 16.44 -15.35 -11.63
CA TYR A 257 17.13 -14.54 -12.62
C TYR A 257 17.69 -13.28 -11.98
N SER A 258 18.92 -12.88 -12.29
CA SER A 258 19.54 -11.68 -11.71
C SER A 258 20.20 -10.77 -12.75
N GLY A 259 19.83 -10.97 -14.02
CA GLY A 259 20.56 -10.41 -15.15
C GLY A 259 21.71 -11.31 -15.60
N LYS A 260 22.74 -10.67 -16.16
CA LYS A 260 24.00 -11.31 -16.54
C LYS A 260 24.77 -11.73 -15.29
N ARG A 261 25.20 -12.99 -15.24
CA ARG A 261 25.96 -13.56 -14.12
C ARG A 261 27.17 -14.31 -14.66
N SER A 262 28.27 -14.27 -13.90
CA SER A 262 29.39 -15.17 -14.10
C SER A 262 29.24 -16.41 -13.21
N PHE A 263 29.56 -17.56 -13.78
CA PHE A 263 29.72 -18.83 -13.09
C PHE A 263 31.18 -19.32 -13.11
N GLY A 264 32.12 -18.44 -13.49
CA GLY A 264 33.52 -18.81 -13.64
C GLY A 264 33.68 -19.93 -14.67
N TYR A 265 34.41 -20.98 -14.32
CA TYR A 265 34.62 -22.17 -15.15
C TYR A 265 33.71 -23.34 -14.73
N ASN A 266 32.72 -23.10 -13.86
CA ASN A 266 31.84 -24.15 -13.35
C ASN A 266 30.76 -24.51 -14.38
N THR A 267 30.91 -25.68 -15.00
CA THR A 267 29.99 -26.21 -16.00
C THR A 267 28.76 -26.89 -15.40
N ASN A 268 28.71 -27.10 -14.07
CA ASN A 268 27.66 -27.87 -13.42
C ASN A 268 26.27 -27.25 -13.64
N GLY A 269 25.40 -28.03 -14.27
CA GLY A 269 24.02 -27.65 -14.56
C GLY A 269 23.88 -26.53 -15.59
N ILE A 270 24.96 -26.05 -16.21
CA ILE A 270 24.88 -25.05 -17.29
C ILE A 270 24.27 -25.69 -18.52
N VAL A 271 23.38 -24.96 -19.20
CA VAL A 271 22.76 -25.36 -20.46
C VAL A 271 22.72 -24.13 -21.35
N TYR A 272 23.42 -24.16 -22.48
CA TYR A 272 23.31 -23.06 -23.45
C TYR A 272 22.04 -23.21 -24.26
N ILE A 273 21.29 -22.13 -24.37
CA ILE A 273 20.04 -22.09 -25.13
C ILE A 273 19.99 -20.85 -26.01
N ASP A 274 19.59 -21.04 -27.25
CA ASP A 274 19.37 -19.94 -28.19
C ASP A 274 17.91 -19.44 -28.12
N SER A 275 17.61 -18.34 -28.79
CA SER A 275 16.27 -17.73 -28.86
C SER A 275 15.24 -18.58 -29.62
N LYS A 276 15.69 -19.65 -30.31
CA LYS A 276 14.86 -20.63 -31.01
C LYS A 276 14.61 -21.89 -30.18
N GLY A 277 15.24 -22.01 -29.02
CA GLY A 277 15.15 -23.17 -28.13
C GLY A 277 16.12 -24.31 -28.45
N ASN A 278 17.11 -24.08 -29.31
CA ASN A 278 18.17 -25.07 -29.56
C ASN A 278 19.10 -25.13 -28.36
N ILE A 279 19.29 -26.34 -27.84
CA ILE A 279 20.14 -26.61 -26.69
C ILE A 279 21.51 -27.06 -27.20
N ASN A 280 22.56 -26.35 -26.76
CA ASN A 280 23.93 -26.81 -26.97
C ASN A 280 24.49 -27.38 -25.66
N SER A 281 24.60 -28.71 -25.61
CA SER A 281 25.07 -29.45 -24.43
C SER A 281 26.60 -29.59 -24.38
N ASN A 282 27.32 -29.19 -25.44
CA ASN A 282 28.77 -29.37 -25.50
C ASN A 282 29.48 -28.21 -24.80
N ILE A 283 29.72 -28.38 -23.50
CA ILE A 283 30.29 -27.35 -22.64
C ILE A 283 31.76 -27.68 -22.37
N ASN A 284 32.65 -27.12 -23.19
CA ASN A 284 34.07 -27.04 -22.86
C ASN A 284 34.34 -25.64 -22.31
N ALA A 285 34.66 -25.52 -21.02
CA ALA A 285 34.97 -24.24 -20.38
C ALA A 285 36.40 -23.79 -20.72
N SER A 286 36.66 -23.50 -22.00
CA SER A 286 37.89 -22.80 -22.42
C SER A 286 37.87 -21.31 -22.04
N SER A 287 36.68 -20.78 -21.74
CA SER A 287 36.46 -19.40 -21.29
C SER A 287 35.47 -19.34 -20.13
N GLU A 288 35.49 -18.23 -19.40
CA GLU A 288 34.53 -17.93 -18.34
C GLU A 288 33.08 -17.98 -18.85
N ILE A 289 32.22 -18.68 -18.11
CA ILE A 289 30.79 -18.81 -18.38
C ILE A 289 30.08 -17.59 -17.81
N ILE A 290 29.84 -16.62 -18.68
CA ILE A 290 29.13 -15.38 -18.34
C ILE A 290 27.98 -15.14 -19.32
N GLY A 291 26.80 -14.79 -18.82
CA GLY A 291 25.66 -14.49 -19.68
C GLY A 291 24.35 -14.31 -18.90
N TYR A 292 23.28 -14.02 -19.63
CA TYR A 292 21.95 -13.91 -19.04
C TYR A 292 21.45 -15.31 -18.70
N THR A 293 21.38 -15.59 -17.41
CA THR A 293 21.11 -16.96 -16.94
C THR A 293 19.83 -17.03 -16.14
N VAL A 294 18.93 -17.92 -16.57
CA VAL A 294 17.74 -18.34 -15.83
C VAL A 294 18.05 -19.66 -15.13
N SER A 295 18.00 -19.66 -13.80
CA SER A 295 18.22 -20.86 -12.99
C SER A 295 16.88 -21.48 -12.60
N VAL A 296 16.70 -22.77 -12.89
CA VAL A 296 15.59 -23.60 -12.42
C VAL A 296 16.12 -24.52 -11.33
N PHE A 297 15.45 -24.59 -10.19
CA PHE A 297 15.96 -25.31 -9.00
C PHE A 297 14.84 -25.87 -8.13
N VAL A 298 15.23 -26.68 -7.14
CA VAL A 298 14.35 -27.14 -6.06
C VAL A 298 14.65 -26.31 -4.80
N PRO A 299 13.72 -25.48 -4.32
CA PRO A 299 13.95 -24.60 -3.17
C PRO A 299 14.40 -25.37 -1.92
N GLY A 300 15.54 -24.96 -1.34
CA GLY A 300 16.07 -25.52 -0.09
C GLY A 300 16.71 -26.90 -0.23
N LYS A 301 16.88 -27.40 -1.46
CA LYS A 301 17.51 -28.70 -1.76
C LYS A 301 18.61 -28.57 -2.82
N GLU A 302 19.23 -27.40 -2.94
CA GLU A 302 20.26 -27.09 -3.95
C GLU A 302 21.56 -27.88 -3.73
N SER A 303 21.78 -28.40 -2.51
CA SER A 303 22.87 -29.34 -2.21
C SER A 303 22.60 -30.75 -2.71
N LYS A 304 21.31 -31.14 -2.84
CA LYS A 304 20.88 -32.45 -3.34
C LYS A 304 20.65 -32.46 -4.84
N TYR A 305 20.00 -31.41 -5.36
CA TYR A 305 19.69 -31.26 -6.78
C TYR A 305 20.46 -30.07 -7.35
N THR A 306 21.33 -30.35 -8.32
CA THR A 306 22.04 -29.27 -9.03
C THR A 306 21.04 -28.45 -9.83
N PRO A 307 20.98 -27.11 -9.66
CA PRO A 307 20.15 -26.24 -10.47
C PRO A 307 20.49 -26.33 -11.95
N VAL A 308 19.47 -26.33 -12.81
CA VAL A 308 19.64 -26.22 -14.27
C VAL A 308 19.66 -24.74 -14.64
N ARG A 309 20.73 -24.31 -15.28
CA ARG A 309 21.08 -22.91 -15.52
C ARG A 309 21.11 -22.65 -17.02
N TYR A 310 19.99 -22.17 -17.54
CA TYR A 310 19.84 -21.83 -18.95
C TYR A 310 20.52 -20.51 -19.24
N ASN A 311 21.62 -20.55 -19.99
CA ASN A 311 22.38 -19.39 -20.39
C ASN A 311 22.03 -19.01 -21.84
N LEU A 312 21.43 -17.83 -22.02
CA LEU A 312 20.99 -17.35 -23.33
C LEU A 312 22.20 -16.92 -24.18
N ILE A 313 22.35 -17.52 -25.37
CA ILE A 313 23.52 -17.27 -26.25
C ILE A 313 23.23 -16.29 -27.39
N ASP A 314 21.96 -16.05 -27.73
CA ASP A 314 21.59 -15.15 -28.82
C ASP A 314 21.56 -13.69 -28.38
N ARG A 315 22.18 -12.82 -29.19
CA ARG A 315 22.11 -11.36 -29.08
C ARG A 315 21.00 -10.82 -30.00
#